data_AF-A0A9Q3BKY9-F1
#
_entry.id   AF-A0A9Q3BKY9-F1
#
_cell.length_a   1.000
_cell.length_b   1.000
_cell.length_c   1.000
_cell.angle_alpha   90.00
_cell.angle_beta   90.00
_cell.angle_gamma   90.00
#
_symmetry.space_group_name_H-M   'P 1'
#
loop_
_entity.id
_entity.type
_entity.pdbx_description
1 polymer ?
#
loop_
_entity_poly.entity_id
_entity_poly.type
_entity_poly.pdbx_seq_one_letter_code
_entity_poly.pdbx_strand_id
1 'polypeptide(L)'
;MICHILTSLLDKDCKDTSLVNALDEVLKNSYSEGSFHLFDGIIYHRTKHSLVMTLCSRLLIKNILHECHDSSDSGHLSEGGTLEKVKKCAWWPSWRKETIGYGHTWNRFQKANRSTGNKFGLMIHIQEPKPPWQVVHMDWVTALPPSGQKSYNADTAMDTALVLWSRVISHTGLSKNIMSDRDPKFKSALWTNLHRLFGTKL
;
A
#
# COMPACT_ATOMS: atom_id res chain seq x y z
N MET A 1 13.59 34.77 5.56
CA MET A 1 14.24 35.16 6.83
C MET A 1 15.42 34.25 7.16
N ILE A 2 15.21 32.93 7.31
CA ILE A 2 16.24 31.96 7.72
C ILE A 2 17.44 31.83 6.74
N CYS A 3 17.21 31.71 5.42
CA CYS A 3 18.33 31.67 4.45
C CYS A 3 19.19 32.94 4.47
N HIS A 4 18.60 34.09 4.78
CA HIS A 4 19.34 35.35 4.84
C HIS A 4 20.27 35.39 6.07
N ILE A 5 19.82 34.82 7.20
CA ILE A 5 20.63 34.63 8.41
C ILE A 5 21.82 33.71 8.11
N LEU A 6 21.57 32.54 7.51
CA LEU A 6 22.66 31.61 7.11
C LEU A 6 23.62 32.23 6.11
N THR A 7 23.11 32.96 5.10
CA THR A 7 23.97 33.65 4.14
C THR A 7 24.86 34.67 4.85
N SER A 8 24.30 35.47 5.76
CA SER A 8 25.05 36.47 6.52
C SER A 8 26.12 35.85 7.42
N LEU A 9 25.80 34.72 8.06
CA LEU A 9 26.73 33.95 8.88
C LEU A 9 27.91 33.40 8.06
N LEU A 10 27.62 32.85 6.87
CA LEU A 10 28.61 32.22 6.01
C LEU A 10 29.46 33.23 5.22
N ASP A 11 28.87 34.34 4.76
CA ASP A 11 29.54 35.37 3.95
C ASP A 11 30.57 36.17 4.75
N LYS A 12 30.24 36.46 6.03
CA LYS A 12 31.11 37.27 6.91
C LYS A 12 32.06 36.44 7.77
N ASP A 13 32.04 35.11 7.63
CA ASP A 13 32.64 34.15 8.57
C ASP A 13 32.35 34.52 10.04
N CYS A 14 31.16 35.10 10.27
CA CYS A 14 30.85 35.73 11.53
C CYS A 14 30.31 34.69 12.50
N LYS A 15 31.02 34.46 13.60
CA LYS A 15 30.56 33.65 14.73
C LYS A 15 29.60 34.43 15.62
N ASP A 16 28.66 35.16 15.00
CA ASP A 16 27.70 35.98 15.72
C ASP A 16 26.69 35.09 16.46
N THR A 17 26.86 35.02 17.78
CA THR A 17 26.05 34.21 18.68
C THR A 17 24.56 34.56 18.61
N SER A 18 24.21 35.82 18.35
CA SER A 18 22.81 36.25 18.26
C SER A 18 22.14 35.72 17.00
N LEU A 19 22.84 35.76 15.86
CA LEU A 19 22.35 35.20 14.60
C LEU A 19 22.26 33.67 14.65
N VAL A 20 23.23 33.00 15.27
CA VAL A 20 23.20 31.54 15.45
C VAL A 20 22.01 31.12 16.33
N ASN A 21 21.67 31.90 17.35
CA ASN A 21 20.51 31.62 18.22
C ASN A 21 19.15 31.89 17.55
N ALA A 22 19.13 32.62 16.44
CA ALA A 22 17.92 32.83 15.64
C ALA A 22 17.65 31.70 14.64
N LEU A 23 18.56 30.74 14.50
CA LEU A 23 18.38 29.55 13.65
C LEU A 23 17.51 28.50 14.35
N ASP A 24 16.68 27.81 13.58
CA ASP A 24 16.03 26.58 14.03
C ASP A 24 17.09 25.54 14.46
N GLU A 25 16.73 24.69 15.42
CA GLU A 25 17.64 23.72 16.05
C GLU A 25 18.35 22.83 15.02
N VAL A 26 17.64 22.35 13.99
CA VAL A 26 18.21 21.54 12.91
C VAL A 26 19.30 22.30 12.14
N LEU A 27 19.05 23.57 11.83
CA LEU A 27 20.00 24.41 11.10
C LEU A 27 21.19 24.78 11.97
N LYS A 28 20.94 25.07 13.24
CA LYS A 28 21.99 25.39 14.22
C LYS A 28 22.96 24.21 14.40
N ASN A 29 22.44 22.99 14.50
CA ASN A 29 23.24 21.78 14.61
C ASN A 29 24.10 21.57 13.34
N SER A 30 23.47 21.59 12.16
CA SER A 30 24.19 21.44 10.89
C SER A 30 25.21 22.57 10.63
N TYR A 31 24.93 23.79 11.07
CA TYR A 31 25.88 24.90 11.01
C TYR A 31 27.09 24.67 11.90
N SER A 32 26.86 24.23 13.14
CA SER A 32 27.94 23.96 14.12
C SER A 32 28.85 22.81 13.68
N GLU A 33 28.32 21.87 12.90
CA GLU A 33 29.08 20.77 12.27
C GLU A 33 29.88 21.19 11.01
N GLY A 34 29.76 22.45 10.56
CA GLY A 34 30.39 22.90 9.32
C GLY A 34 29.77 22.25 8.07
N SER A 35 28.48 21.94 8.12
CA SER A 35 27.77 21.29 7.01
C SER A 35 27.29 22.29 5.95
N PHE A 36 27.34 23.61 6.17
CA PHE A 36 26.92 24.60 5.18
C PHE A 36 28.09 25.29 4.47
N HIS A 37 27.93 25.52 3.17
CA HIS A 37 28.90 26.23 2.33
C HIS A 37 28.15 27.27 1.51
N LEU A 38 28.68 28.48 1.42
CA LEU A 38 28.16 29.54 0.54
C LEU A 38 29.02 29.61 -0.71
N PHE A 39 28.39 29.50 -1.88
CA PHE A 39 29.06 29.61 -3.18
C PHE A 39 28.15 30.35 -4.15
N ASP A 40 28.63 31.44 -4.75
CA ASP A 40 27.88 32.31 -5.67
C ASP A 40 26.51 32.75 -5.14
N GLY A 41 26.43 33.05 -3.83
CA GLY A 41 25.18 33.44 -3.18
C GLY A 41 24.19 32.29 -2.94
N ILE A 42 24.57 31.05 -3.25
CA ILE A 42 23.77 29.85 -3.04
C ILE A 42 24.34 29.06 -1.87
N ILE A 43 23.46 28.65 -0.96
CA ILE A 43 23.83 27.84 0.19
C ILE A 43 23.75 26.37 -0.20
N TYR A 44 24.81 25.62 0.08
CA TYR A 44 24.88 24.19 -0.09
C TYR A 44 25.00 23.49 1.26
N HIS A 45 24.34 22.35 1.40
CA HIS A 45 24.42 21.46 2.55
C HIS A 45 25.26 20.23 2.19
N ARG A 46 26.35 20.05 2.92
CA ARG A 46 27.26 18.91 2.84
C ARG A 46 26.72 17.77 3.69
N THR A 47 26.59 16.61 3.08
CA THR A 47 26.41 15.33 3.77
C THR A 47 27.71 14.52 3.67
N LYS A 48 27.73 13.30 4.20
CA LYS A 48 28.91 12.42 4.16
C LYS A 48 29.46 12.20 2.73
N HIS A 49 28.60 12.21 1.71
CA HIS A 49 28.98 11.85 0.33
C HIS A 49 28.41 12.79 -0.75
N SER A 50 27.72 13.87 -0.36
CA SER A 50 27.12 14.78 -1.34
C SER A 50 27.10 16.22 -0.85
N LEU A 51 27.08 17.14 -1.81
CA LEU A 51 26.84 18.56 -1.59
C LEU A 51 25.59 18.92 -2.40
N VAL A 52 24.53 19.37 -1.72
CA VAL A 52 23.22 19.63 -2.35
C VAL A 52 22.73 21.01 -1.99
N MET A 53 21.86 21.59 -2.83
CA MET A 53 21.37 22.95 -2.62
C MET A 53 20.45 23.02 -1.39
N THR A 54 20.65 24.01 -0.53
CA THR A 54 19.79 24.29 0.62
C THR A 54 18.62 25.17 0.19
N LEU A 55 17.40 24.68 0.37
CA LEU A 55 16.18 25.41 -0.01
C LEU A 55 15.50 26.02 1.20
N CYS A 56 15.13 27.30 1.10
CA CYS A 56 14.29 27.98 2.10
C CYS A 56 12.96 28.47 1.55
N SER A 57 12.80 28.55 0.23
CA SER A 57 11.55 29.01 -0.39
C SER A 57 10.57 27.85 -0.51
N ARG A 58 9.35 28.03 0.03
CA ARG A 58 8.28 27.03 -0.11
C ARG A 58 7.91 26.78 -1.58
N LEU A 59 8.09 27.77 -2.46
CA LEU A 59 7.85 27.60 -3.89
C LEU A 59 8.89 26.66 -4.52
N LEU A 60 10.17 26.88 -4.25
CA LEU A 60 11.26 26.02 -4.73
C LEU A 60 11.14 24.59 -4.18
N ILE A 61 10.80 24.44 -2.90
CA ILE A 61 10.55 23.13 -2.29
C ILE A 61 9.43 22.40 -3.04
N LYS A 62 8.31 23.07 -3.32
CA LYS A 62 7.20 22.47 -4.10
C LYS A 62 7.64 22.06 -5.50
N ASN A 63 8.41 22.91 -6.19
CA ASN A 63 8.90 22.60 -7.53
C ASN A 63 9.81 21.37 -7.51
N ILE A 64 10.73 21.25 -6.55
CA ILE A 64 11.60 20.07 -6.43
C ILE A 64 10.79 18.81 -6.11
N LEU A 65 9.79 18.90 -5.23
CA LEU A 65 8.90 17.77 -4.94
C LEU A 65 8.12 17.33 -6.18
N HIS A 66 7.57 18.29 -6.95
CA HIS A 66 6.90 18.02 -8.22
C HIS A 66 7.86 17.39 -9.24
N GLU A 67 9.04 17.94 -9.46
CA GLU A 67 10.01 17.38 -10.40
C GLU A 67 10.50 15.99 -10.01
N CYS A 68 10.57 15.70 -8.70
CA CYS A 68 11.02 14.40 -8.20
C CYS A 68 9.94 13.32 -8.27
N HIS A 69 8.65 13.68 -8.27
CA HIS A 69 7.54 12.73 -8.11
C HIS A 69 6.50 12.75 -9.26
N ASP A 70 6.18 13.95 -9.78
CA ASP A 70 5.07 14.19 -10.71
C ASP A 70 5.52 14.40 -12.15
N SER A 71 6.79 14.78 -12.39
CA SER A 71 7.28 14.97 -13.76
C SER A 71 7.16 13.68 -14.57
N SER A 72 6.83 13.78 -15.85
CA SER A 72 6.75 12.63 -16.77
C SER A 72 8.05 11.82 -16.78
N ASP A 73 9.17 12.51 -16.60
CA ASP A 73 10.51 11.94 -16.58
C ASP A 73 10.87 11.32 -15.22
N SER A 74 10.05 11.51 -14.19
CA SER A 74 10.27 10.92 -12.87
C SER A 74 9.85 9.47 -12.75
N GLY A 75 8.98 8.97 -13.64
CA GLY A 75 8.51 7.59 -13.62
C GLY A 75 7.58 7.25 -12.46
N HIS A 76 7.04 8.24 -11.73
CA HIS A 76 6.14 8.06 -10.57
C HIS A 76 6.66 7.02 -9.56
N LEU A 77 7.86 7.31 -9.04
CA LEU A 77 8.61 6.43 -8.15
C LEU A 77 7.83 6.10 -6.87
N SER A 78 8.17 4.96 -6.26
CA SER A 78 7.79 4.65 -4.89
C SER A 78 8.23 5.77 -3.92
N GLU A 79 7.67 5.79 -2.71
CA GLU A 79 8.06 6.75 -1.68
C GLU A 79 9.58 6.74 -1.45
N GLY A 80 10.17 5.54 -1.34
CA GLY A 80 11.61 5.37 -1.21
C GLY A 80 12.39 5.89 -2.42
N GLY A 81 11.90 5.67 -3.64
CA GLY A 81 12.53 6.22 -4.85
C GLY A 81 12.48 7.74 -4.90
N THR A 82 11.36 8.33 -4.51
CA THR A 82 11.18 9.79 -4.44
C THR A 82 12.12 10.40 -3.39
N LEU A 83 12.23 9.79 -2.21
CA LEU A 83 13.16 10.22 -1.16
C LEU A 83 14.62 10.21 -1.64
N GLU A 84 15.05 9.16 -2.34
CA GLU A 84 16.42 9.09 -2.85
C GLU A 84 16.68 10.09 -3.99
N LYS A 85 15.65 10.47 -4.76
CA LYS A 85 15.77 11.55 -5.76
C LYS A 85 15.94 12.91 -5.09
N VAL A 86 15.04 13.26 -4.16
CA VAL A 86 15.08 14.54 -3.42
C VAL A 86 16.42 14.71 -2.70
N LYS A 87 16.89 13.65 -2.03
CA LYS A 87 18.17 13.61 -1.31
C LYS A 87 19.39 13.96 -2.17
N LYS A 88 19.33 13.69 -3.49
CA LYS A 88 20.41 14.00 -4.44
C LYS A 88 20.32 15.43 -4.98
N CYS A 89 19.15 16.07 -4.92
CA CYS A 89 18.91 17.38 -5.50
C CYS A 89 19.05 18.51 -4.48
N ALA A 90 18.43 18.36 -3.31
CA ALA A 90 18.23 19.46 -2.38
C ALA A 90 18.11 19.03 -0.92
N TRP A 91 18.30 19.98 -0.02
CA TRP A 91 18.16 19.80 1.43
C TRP A 91 17.39 20.96 2.07
N TRP A 92 16.57 20.64 3.07
CA TRP A 92 15.94 21.60 3.99
C TRP A 92 15.57 20.86 5.29
N PRO A 93 15.34 21.55 6.43
CA PRO A 93 15.24 20.89 7.75
C PRO A 93 14.24 19.74 7.85
N SER A 94 13.11 19.82 7.13
CA SER A 94 12.03 18.82 7.17
C SER A 94 11.88 18.05 5.86
N TRP A 95 12.94 17.95 5.04
CA TRP A 95 12.83 17.43 3.68
C TRP A 95 12.27 16.01 3.57
N ARG A 96 12.68 15.10 4.46
CA ARG A 96 12.14 13.74 4.48
C ARG A 96 10.64 13.73 4.78
N LYS A 97 10.25 14.42 5.84
CA LYS A 97 8.85 14.49 6.30
C LYS A 97 7.95 15.14 5.25
N GLU A 98 8.40 16.24 4.65
CA GLU A 98 7.65 16.93 3.60
C GLU A 98 7.59 16.12 2.30
N THR A 99 8.63 15.36 1.95
CA THR A 99 8.59 14.47 0.77
C THR A 99 7.57 13.34 0.96
N ILE A 100 7.57 12.68 2.12
CA ILE A 100 6.58 11.65 2.46
C ILE A 100 5.16 12.24 2.46
N GLY A 101 5.00 13.39 3.14
CA GLY A 101 3.72 14.10 3.18
C GLY A 101 3.20 14.50 1.80
N TYR A 102 4.09 14.88 0.88
CA TYR A 102 3.73 15.23 -0.50
C TYR A 102 3.15 14.02 -1.25
N GLY A 103 3.83 12.86 -1.18
CA GLY A 103 3.35 11.62 -1.80
C GLY A 103 1.95 11.20 -1.33
N HIS A 104 1.63 11.42 -0.04
CA HIS A 104 0.30 11.16 0.49
C HIS A 104 -0.78 12.10 -0.04
N THR A 105 -0.47 13.28 -0.57
CA THR A 105 -1.49 14.14 -1.17
C THR A 105 -1.97 13.62 -2.54
N TRP A 106 -1.22 12.70 -3.16
CA TRP A 106 -1.51 12.22 -4.50
C TRP A 106 -2.36 10.94 -4.50
N ASN A 107 -3.64 11.11 -4.79
CA ASN A 107 -4.66 10.04 -4.80
C ASN A 107 -4.31 8.87 -5.75
N ARG A 108 -3.61 9.14 -6.87
CA ARG A 108 -3.28 8.11 -7.87
C ARG A 108 -2.23 7.13 -7.36
N PHE A 109 -1.28 7.56 -6.53
CA PHE A 109 -0.28 6.68 -5.90
C PHE A 109 -0.89 5.83 -4.80
N GLN A 110 -1.79 6.41 -3.99
CA GLN A 110 -2.52 5.66 -2.96
C GLN A 110 -3.39 4.53 -3.54
N LYS A 111 -3.97 4.75 -4.72
CA LYS A 111 -4.77 3.72 -5.42
C LYS A 111 -3.92 2.68 -6.14
N ALA A 112 -2.77 3.07 -6.66
CA ALA A 112 -1.89 2.19 -7.43
C ALA A 112 -1.09 1.23 -6.52
N ASN A 113 -0.67 1.71 -5.34
CA ASN A 113 0.08 0.89 -4.40
C ASN A 113 -0.83 0.05 -3.52
N ARG A 114 -0.68 -1.27 -3.62
CA ARG A 114 -1.26 -2.20 -2.64
C ARG A 114 -0.51 -2.04 -1.33
N SER A 115 -1.24 -1.87 -0.22
CA SER A 115 -0.65 -1.89 1.11
C SER A 115 0.08 -3.20 1.33
N THR A 116 1.41 -3.14 1.50
CA THR A 116 2.24 -4.28 1.90
C THR A 116 2.13 -4.45 3.42
N GLY A 117 0.91 -4.67 3.92
CA GLY A 117 0.69 -5.05 5.30
C GLY A 117 1.07 -6.51 5.54
N ASN A 118 1.29 -6.88 6.81
CA ASN A 118 1.45 -8.27 7.22
C ASN A 118 0.34 -9.14 6.60
N LYS A 119 0.71 -10.34 6.14
CA LYS A 119 -0.25 -11.35 5.66
C LYS A 119 -1.39 -11.45 6.66
N PHE A 120 -2.64 -11.43 6.16
CA PHE A 120 -3.85 -11.53 6.98
C PHE A 120 -3.83 -12.81 7.82
N GLY A 121 -3.25 -12.75 9.02
CA GLY A 121 -3.17 -13.85 9.97
C GLY A 121 -2.29 -15.03 9.53
N LEU A 122 -2.06 -15.95 10.48
CA LEU A 122 -1.59 -17.30 10.18
C LEU A 122 -2.73 -18.05 9.48
N MET A 123 -2.40 -18.98 8.57
CA MET A 123 -3.40 -19.88 8.00
C MET A 123 -4.14 -20.58 9.13
N ILE A 124 -5.46 -20.38 9.20
CA ILE A 124 -6.30 -21.02 10.20
C ILE A 124 -6.39 -22.51 9.86
N HIS A 125 -6.06 -23.37 10.82
CA HIS A 125 -6.24 -24.81 10.66
C HIS A 125 -7.73 -25.16 10.71
N ILE A 126 -8.23 -25.81 9.66
CA ILE A 126 -9.60 -26.34 9.63
C ILE A 126 -9.65 -27.54 10.59
N GLN A 127 -10.58 -27.51 11.56
CA GLN A 127 -10.78 -28.61 12.48
C GLN A 127 -11.28 -29.84 11.72
N GLU A 128 -10.62 -30.98 11.90
CA GLU A 128 -11.00 -32.22 11.24
C GLU A 128 -12.38 -32.69 11.72
N PRO A 129 -13.31 -33.03 10.81
CA PRO A 129 -14.61 -33.58 11.19
C PRO A 129 -14.46 -34.96 11.84
N LYS A 130 -15.14 -35.18 12.97
CA LYS A 130 -15.05 -36.46 13.72
C LYS A 130 -15.85 -37.60 13.08
N PRO A 131 -17.11 -37.39 12.65
CA PRO A 131 -17.89 -38.38 11.93
C PRO A 131 -17.72 -38.21 10.40
N PRO A 132 -17.85 -39.31 9.63
CA PRO A 132 -17.91 -39.22 8.17
C PRO A 132 -19.10 -38.35 7.74
N TRP A 133 -18.94 -37.61 6.64
CA TRP A 133 -19.98 -36.76 6.05
C TRP A 133 -20.51 -35.63 6.94
N GLN A 134 -19.87 -35.31 8.07
CA GLN A 134 -20.28 -34.20 8.93
C GLN A 134 -20.10 -32.84 8.23
N VAL A 135 -19.00 -32.69 7.50
CA VAL A 135 -18.63 -31.48 6.76
C VAL A 135 -18.37 -31.89 5.32
N VAL A 136 -19.02 -31.21 4.38
CA VAL A 136 -18.78 -31.37 2.95
C VAL A 136 -18.31 -30.04 2.38
N HIS A 137 -17.16 -30.05 1.72
CA HIS A 137 -16.69 -28.93 0.94
C HIS A 137 -17.10 -29.14 -0.52
N MET A 138 -17.70 -28.13 -1.13
CA MET A 138 -18.19 -28.18 -2.50
C MET A 138 -17.58 -27.04 -3.31
N ASP A 139 -17.18 -27.34 -4.53
CA ASP A 139 -16.63 -26.37 -5.47
C ASP A 139 -17.12 -26.71 -6.88
N TRP A 140 -17.25 -25.69 -7.74
CA TRP A 140 -17.67 -25.84 -9.13
C TRP A 140 -16.46 -25.69 -10.04
N VAL A 141 -16.02 -26.81 -10.62
CA VAL A 141 -14.98 -26.79 -11.65
C VAL A 141 -15.60 -26.38 -12.99
N THR A 142 -15.22 -25.22 -13.50
CA THR A 142 -15.72 -24.67 -14.78
C THR A 142 -14.67 -24.75 -15.88
N ALA A 143 -15.07 -24.43 -17.12
CA ALA A 143 -14.21 -24.42 -18.31
C ALA A 143 -13.65 -25.79 -18.71
N LEU A 144 -14.32 -26.88 -18.31
CA LEU A 144 -14.04 -28.20 -18.85
C LEU A 144 -14.58 -28.31 -20.29
N PRO A 145 -13.86 -29.03 -21.18
CA PRO A 145 -14.36 -29.27 -22.52
C PRO A 145 -15.71 -30.00 -22.47
N PRO A 146 -16.63 -29.73 -23.42
CA PRO A 146 -17.92 -30.42 -23.44
C PRO A 146 -17.72 -31.93 -23.51
N SER A 147 -18.21 -32.66 -22.52
CA SER A 147 -18.20 -34.12 -22.48
C SER A 147 -19.63 -34.65 -22.68
N GLY A 148 -19.94 -35.05 -23.92
CA GLY A 148 -21.28 -35.53 -24.30
C GLY A 148 -22.29 -34.42 -24.59
N GLN A 149 -23.59 -34.75 -24.54
CA GLN A 149 -24.68 -33.84 -24.94
C GLN A 149 -24.98 -32.73 -23.91
N LYS A 150 -24.48 -32.83 -22.67
CA LYS A 150 -24.72 -31.85 -21.61
C LYS A 150 -23.42 -31.17 -21.21
N SER A 151 -23.43 -29.83 -21.19
CA SER A 151 -22.35 -29.04 -20.60
C SER A 151 -22.78 -28.58 -19.22
N TYR A 152 -22.10 -29.06 -18.19
CA TYR A 152 -22.36 -28.65 -16.80
C TYR A 152 -21.83 -27.25 -16.47
N ASN A 153 -21.10 -26.63 -17.39
CA ASN A 153 -20.61 -25.25 -17.24
C ASN A 153 -21.79 -24.26 -17.07
N ALA A 154 -22.97 -24.57 -17.62
CA ALA A 154 -24.16 -23.73 -17.58
C ALA A 154 -25.16 -24.10 -16.47
N ASP A 155 -24.80 -25.01 -15.56
CA ASP A 155 -25.71 -25.45 -14.49
C ASP A 155 -26.20 -24.28 -13.62
N THR A 156 -27.49 -24.25 -13.37
CA THR A 156 -28.11 -23.29 -12.46
C THR A 156 -27.92 -23.70 -11.00
N ALA A 157 -28.30 -22.82 -10.08
CA ALA A 157 -28.35 -23.17 -8.65
C ALA A 157 -29.29 -24.36 -8.37
N MET A 158 -30.38 -24.50 -9.15
CA MET A 158 -31.30 -25.63 -9.01
C MET A 158 -30.67 -26.93 -9.53
N ASP A 159 -30.01 -26.89 -10.68
CA ASP A 159 -29.30 -28.06 -11.22
C ASP A 159 -28.23 -28.53 -10.24
N THR A 160 -27.49 -27.59 -9.65
CA THR A 160 -26.48 -27.87 -8.62
C THR A 160 -27.11 -28.54 -7.39
N ALA A 161 -28.26 -28.04 -6.91
CA ALA A 161 -28.96 -28.63 -5.78
C ALA A 161 -29.48 -30.04 -6.08
N LEU A 162 -29.99 -30.27 -7.29
CA LEU A 162 -30.45 -31.58 -7.74
C LEU A 162 -29.30 -32.59 -7.88
N VAL A 163 -28.15 -32.17 -8.40
CA VAL A 163 -26.96 -33.01 -8.49
C VAL A 163 -26.47 -33.37 -7.09
N LEU A 164 -26.37 -32.40 -6.18
CA LEU A 164 -25.99 -32.65 -4.79
C LEU A 164 -26.94 -33.65 -4.12
N TRP A 165 -28.25 -33.46 -4.30
CA TRP A 165 -29.26 -34.33 -3.71
C TRP A 165 -29.18 -35.76 -4.25
N SER A 166 -29.16 -35.89 -5.58
CA SER A 166 -29.25 -37.18 -6.26
C SER A 166 -27.96 -38.00 -6.21
N ARG A 167 -26.79 -37.34 -6.17
CA ARG A 167 -25.48 -38.00 -6.27
C ARG A 167 -24.71 -38.08 -4.98
N VAL A 168 -25.01 -37.22 -4.00
CA VAL A 168 -24.27 -37.19 -2.72
C VAL A 168 -25.22 -37.53 -1.58
N ILE A 169 -26.21 -36.67 -1.30
CA ILE A 169 -27.07 -36.79 -0.12
C ILE A 169 -27.84 -38.11 -0.10
N SER A 170 -28.31 -38.58 -1.26
CA SER A 170 -28.99 -39.87 -1.42
C SER A 170 -28.18 -41.08 -0.94
N HIS A 171 -26.85 -40.99 -1.00
CA HIS A 171 -25.92 -42.07 -0.64
C HIS A 171 -25.30 -41.87 0.75
N THR A 172 -25.16 -40.62 1.19
CA THR A 172 -24.38 -40.26 2.39
C THR A 172 -25.23 -39.79 3.55
N GLY A 173 -26.51 -39.48 3.30
CA GLY A 173 -27.36 -38.74 4.22
C GLY A 173 -27.06 -37.24 4.24
N LEU A 174 -27.80 -36.51 5.07
CA LEU A 174 -27.66 -35.05 5.22
C LEU A 174 -26.43 -34.68 6.06
N SER A 175 -25.52 -33.91 5.48
CA SER A 175 -24.37 -33.33 6.19
C SER A 175 -24.79 -32.17 7.10
N LYS A 176 -24.08 -32.00 8.23
CA LYS A 176 -24.40 -30.90 9.17
C LYS A 176 -23.93 -29.54 8.65
N ASN A 177 -22.79 -29.50 7.97
CA ASN A 177 -22.22 -28.29 7.41
C ASN A 177 -21.83 -28.53 5.95
N ILE A 178 -22.21 -27.61 5.08
CA ILE A 178 -21.82 -27.61 3.68
C ILE A 178 -21.10 -26.30 3.41
N MET A 179 -19.83 -26.37 3.02
CA MET A 179 -18.98 -25.21 2.77
C MET A 179 -18.73 -25.07 1.27
N SER A 180 -19.08 -23.92 0.71
CA SER A 180 -18.79 -23.56 -0.68
C SER A 180 -18.13 -22.18 -0.76
N ASP A 181 -17.66 -21.82 -1.94
CA ASP A 181 -17.20 -20.47 -2.22
C ASP A 181 -18.38 -19.48 -2.37
N ARG A 182 -18.11 -18.29 -2.93
CA ARG A 182 -19.14 -17.27 -3.15
C ARG A 182 -19.80 -17.31 -4.53
N ASP A 183 -19.70 -18.44 -5.24
CA ASP A 183 -20.34 -18.59 -6.55
C ASP A 183 -21.88 -18.43 -6.43
N PRO A 184 -22.53 -17.67 -7.35
CA PRO A 184 -23.98 -17.53 -7.39
C PRO A 184 -24.75 -18.87 -7.41
N LYS A 185 -24.15 -19.94 -7.93
CA LYS A 185 -24.71 -21.29 -7.94
C LYS A 185 -24.93 -21.86 -6.56
N PHE A 186 -24.23 -21.38 -5.52
CA PHE A 186 -24.38 -21.79 -4.12
C PHE A 186 -25.01 -20.73 -3.21
N LYS A 187 -25.20 -19.50 -3.70
CA LYS A 187 -25.67 -18.33 -2.92
C LYS A 187 -27.05 -17.81 -3.30
N SER A 188 -27.88 -18.65 -3.91
CA SER A 188 -29.24 -18.27 -4.29
C SER A 188 -30.24 -18.41 -3.13
N ALA A 189 -31.39 -17.74 -3.25
CA ALA A 189 -32.49 -17.87 -2.28
C ALA A 189 -32.99 -19.33 -2.14
N LEU A 190 -32.81 -20.15 -3.19
CA LEU A 190 -33.06 -21.58 -3.14
C LEU A 190 -32.20 -22.23 -2.04
N TRP A 191 -30.88 -22.04 -2.08
CA TRP A 191 -29.94 -22.65 -1.13
C TRP A 191 -30.19 -22.18 0.30
N THR A 192 -30.43 -20.88 0.51
CA THR A 192 -30.77 -20.35 1.83
C THR A 192 -32.02 -21.02 2.41
N ASN A 193 -33.07 -21.21 1.60
CA ASN A 193 -34.28 -21.89 2.03
C ASN A 193 -34.07 -23.40 2.22
N LEU A 194 -33.33 -24.04 1.34
CA LEU A 194 -33.00 -25.46 1.39
C LEU A 194 -32.24 -25.81 2.67
N HIS A 195 -31.20 -25.03 2.99
CA HIS A 195 -30.42 -25.22 4.21
C HIS A 195 -31.25 -25.00 5.48
N ARG A 196 -32.13 -23.99 5.46
CA ARG A 196 -33.07 -23.73 6.56
C ARG A 196 -34.02 -24.89 6.79
N LEU A 197 -34.55 -25.50 5.72
CA LEU A 197 -35.46 -26.65 5.82
C LEU A 197 -34.74 -27.90 6.37
N PHE A 198 -33.47 -28.11 6.01
CA PHE A 198 -32.71 -29.28 6.45
C PHE A 198 -31.96 -29.09 7.78
N GLY A 199 -32.04 -27.91 8.41
CA GLY A 199 -31.30 -27.62 9.64
C GLY A 199 -29.78 -27.61 9.46
N THR A 200 -29.31 -27.37 8.24
CA THR A 200 -27.89 -27.34 7.87
C THR A 200 -27.39 -25.90 7.79
N LYS A 201 -26.12 -25.66 8.07
CA LYS A 201 -25.49 -24.34 7.96
C LYS A 201 -24.66 -24.24 6.68
N LEU A 202 -24.80 -23.09 5.99
CA LEU A 202 -23.95 -22.64 4.89
C LEU A 202 -22.97 -21.57 5.42
#